data_AF-A0A2T5FYW1-F1
#
_entry.id   AF-A0A2T5FYW1-F1
#
_cell.length_a   1.000
_cell.length_b   1.000
_cell.length_c   1.000
_cell.angle_alpha   90.00
_cell.angle_beta   90.00
_cell.angle_gamma   90.00
#
_symmetry.space_group_name_H-M   'P 1'
#
loop_
_entity.id
_entity.type
_entity.pdbx_description
1 polymer ?
#
loop_
_entity_poly.entity_id
_entity_poly.type
_entity_poly.pdbx_seq_one_letter_code
_entity_poly.pdbx_strand_id
1 'polypeptide(L)'
;MTSRGAMQVIRMIGAALLLATAGTTPAAPPQTDEARTAALFDKVAGNGPALRVFLRGMPKGGDLHNHLWGAIYAEDFLRWAADDDLCVVPARSTLAPGPCAAPDTVPARGLGQRDPALYGRMVDAFSTRWHEAGVGDDAITGHERFFSTFGRFAAIGVRAMPRMLAAARAEAAADHLAYVELMQNPSQAGEAGRLAASLPWNSTDLAANLRGIEAELPRLVTAARAEMDRAEAEARRIGGCDDASPAPACAVTVRYIATVDRSQPPATAFGQMALGFALAEADPRFPGITILAPEDLPVAVADYRLHMQMFRFLHSRYPKAKLTLHAGELVQGLVPPADLSFHISDAIETAGARRIGHGVAIAHEKDAPALLARMAREKIAVEINLTSNAVILGVKGRDHPLALYRAAGVPVVLSTDDQGVSRSDMTNEYFRAAIEQGLRYADLKKMARDSLEYSFLPGASLWTGNGRVPVCATMTEACRAYLGKNEKAAIQWRLEQDFTAFEREILKSKL
;
A
#
# COMPACT_ATOMS: atom_id res chain seq x y z
N MET A 1 -8.64 -53.16 -74.28
CA MET A 1 -7.73 -53.50 -75.40
C MET A 1 -7.52 -52.26 -76.24
N THR A 2 -6.25 -51.92 -76.52
CA THR A 2 -5.73 -50.93 -77.50
C THR A 2 -6.18 -49.47 -77.35
N SER A 3 -5.36 -48.42 -77.49
CA SER A 3 -3.96 -48.26 -77.87
C SER A 3 -3.57 -46.80 -77.57
N ARG A 4 -2.27 -46.62 -77.29
CA ARG A 4 -1.48 -45.40 -77.17
C ARG A 4 -1.75 -44.34 -78.27
N GLY A 5 -1.49 -43.09 -77.92
CA GLY A 5 -1.13 -42.03 -78.85
C GLY A 5 -0.34 -40.93 -78.11
N ALA A 6 0.97 -40.90 -78.34
CA ALA A 6 1.87 -39.86 -77.83
C ALA A 6 1.98 -38.74 -78.87
N MET A 7 1.98 -37.47 -78.44
CA MET A 7 2.43 -36.35 -79.26
C MET A 7 3.27 -35.39 -78.41
N GLN A 8 4.51 -35.21 -78.85
CA GLN A 8 5.50 -34.27 -78.31
C GLN A 8 5.02 -32.82 -78.55
N VAL A 9 5.11 -31.98 -77.52
CA VAL A 9 4.95 -30.53 -77.64
C VAL A 9 6.26 -29.85 -77.27
N ILE A 10 6.75 -29.04 -78.20
CA ILE A 10 7.97 -28.24 -78.17
C ILE A 10 7.89 -27.16 -77.07
N ARG A 11 8.91 -27.07 -76.21
CA ARG A 11 9.07 -26.01 -75.21
C ARG A 11 9.57 -24.72 -75.87
N MET A 12 8.75 -23.65 -75.86
CA MET A 12 9.23 -22.28 -75.99
C MET A 12 9.37 -21.66 -74.59
N ILE A 13 10.60 -21.26 -74.24
CA ILE A 13 10.90 -20.50 -73.02
C ILE A 13 10.75 -19.01 -73.38
N GLY A 14 9.67 -18.39 -72.92
CA GLY A 14 9.51 -16.94 -72.95
C GLY A 14 10.15 -16.31 -71.72
N ALA A 15 11.15 -15.45 -71.92
CA ALA A 15 11.72 -14.63 -70.86
C ALA A 15 10.80 -13.45 -70.56
N ALA A 16 10.09 -13.49 -69.44
CA ALA A 16 9.33 -12.36 -68.92
C ALA A 16 10.24 -11.47 -68.06
N LEU A 17 10.54 -10.26 -68.54
CA LEU A 17 11.17 -9.21 -67.75
C LEU A 17 10.16 -8.68 -66.72
N LEU A 18 10.33 -9.07 -65.46
CA LEU A 18 9.64 -8.45 -64.32
C LEU A 18 10.39 -7.17 -63.93
N LEU A 19 9.83 -6.02 -64.30
CA LEU A 19 10.24 -4.71 -63.78
C LEU A 19 9.88 -4.64 -62.28
N ALA A 20 10.89 -4.81 -61.42
CA ALA A 20 10.76 -4.58 -59.98
C ALA A 20 10.66 -3.06 -59.74
N THR A 21 9.44 -2.56 -59.54
CA THR A 21 9.24 -1.24 -58.96
C THR A 21 9.69 -1.28 -57.50
N ALA A 22 10.78 -0.59 -57.17
CA ALA A 22 11.21 -0.37 -55.80
C ALA A 22 10.16 0.47 -55.06
N GLY A 23 9.18 -0.21 -54.46
CA GLY A 23 8.25 0.41 -53.53
C GLY A 23 9.02 0.84 -52.30
N THR A 24 9.17 2.14 -52.10
CA THR A 24 9.61 2.71 -50.82
C THR A 24 8.59 2.30 -49.76
N THR A 25 8.95 1.33 -48.91
CA THR A 25 8.18 1.02 -47.71
C THR A 25 8.05 2.30 -46.87
N PRO A 26 6.83 2.76 -46.53
CA PRO A 26 6.68 3.93 -45.70
C PRO A 26 7.42 3.71 -44.38
N ALA A 27 8.26 4.68 -43.99
CA ALA A 27 8.97 4.64 -42.72
C ALA A 27 7.95 4.46 -41.58
N ALA A 28 8.23 3.54 -40.66
CA ALA A 28 7.38 3.36 -39.49
C ALA A 28 7.26 4.70 -38.74
N PRO A 29 6.06 5.07 -38.24
CA PRO A 29 5.89 6.30 -37.49
C PRO A 29 6.88 6.34 -36.31
N PRO A 30 7.42 7.54 -35.98
CA PRO A 30 8.40 7.66 -34.90
C PRO A 30 7.81 7.12 -33.59
N GLN A 31 8.54 6.20 -32.96
CA GLN A 31 8.14 5.57 -31.71
C GLN A 31 8.05 6.62 -30.58
N THR A 32 6.96 6.60 -29.82
CA THR A 32 6.77 7.51 -28.69
C THR A 32 7.82 7.28 -27.60
N ASP A 33 8.10 8.29 -26.77
CA ASP A 33 9.05 8.14 -25.65
C ASP A 33 8.61 7.04 -24.66
N GLU A 34 7.31 6.88 -24.42
CA GLU A 34 6.76 5.75 -23.65
C GLU A 34 7.14 4.39 -24.25
N ALA A 35 6.95 4.22 -25.56
CA ALA A 35 7.26 2.95 -26.22
C ALA A 35 8.78 2.69 -26.28
N ARG A 36 9.61 3.73 -26.41
CA ARG A 36 11.07 3.61 -26.31
C ARG A 36 11.50 3.24 -24.89
N THR A 37 10.87 3.84 -23.88
CA THR A 37 11.10 3.55 -22.46
C THR A 37 10.70 2.12 -22.12
N ALA A 38 9.59 1.62 -22.68
CA ALA A 38 9.19 0.22 -22.54
C ALA A 38 10.23 -0.75 -23.13
N ALA A 39 10.79 -0.44 -24.31
CA ALA A 39 11.85 -1.24 -24.91
C ALA A 39 13.15 -1.22 -24.07
N LEU A 40 13.48 -0.07 -23.47
CA LEU A 40 14.60 0.03 -22.52
C LEU A 40 14.35 -0.82 -21.26
N PHE A 41 13.14 -0.77 -20.71
CA PHE A 41 12.74 -1.62 -19.59
C PHE A 41 12.95 -3.10 -19.92
N ASP A 42 12.47 -3.56 -21.08
CA ASP A 42 12.62 -4.97 -21.47
C ASP A 42 14.08 -5.41 -21.61
N LYS A 43 14.96 -4.50 -22.06
CA LYS A 43 16.41 -4.74 -22.12
C LYS A 43 17.02 -4.93 -20.73
N VAL A 44 16.58 -4.14 -19.73
CA VAL A 44 17.15 -4.18 -18.37
C VAL A 44 16.43 -5.15 -17.44
N ALA A 45 15.24 -5.64 -17.79
CA ALA A 45 14.42 -6.49 -16.92
C ALA A 45 15.13 -7.78 -16.47
N GLY A 46 16.03 -8.33 -17.29
CA GLY A 46 16.85 -9.49 -16.92
C GLY A 46 18.11 -9.17 -16.09
N ASN A 47 18.38 -7.90 -15.80
CA ASN A 47 19.54 -7.43 -15.06
C ASN A 47 19.09 -6.68 -13.80
N GLY A 48 19.09 -7.37 -12.66
CA GLY A 48 18.55 -6.84 -11.39
C GLY A 48 19.08 -5.45 -11.00
N PRO A 49 20.41 -5.22 -10.96
CA PRO A 49 20.95 -3.89 -10.71
C PRO A 49 20.49 -2.81 -11.70
N ALA A 50 20.49 -3.10 -13.01
CA ALA A 50 20.04 -2.14 -14.02
C ALA A 50 18.54 -1.84 -13.91
N LEU A 51 17.72 -2.87 -13.65
CA LEU A 51 16.29 -2.73 -13.40
C LEU A 51 16.01 -1.89 -12.15
N ARG A 52 16.75 -2.08 -11.06
CA ARG A 52 16.59 -1.25 -9.85
C ARG A 52 16.95 0.21 -10.13
N VAL A 53 18.00 0.48 -10.91
CA VAL A 53 18.33 1.86 -11.33
C VAL A 53 17.19 2.48 -12.15
N PHE A 54 16.63 1.73 -13.10
CA PHE A 54 15.47 2.17 -13.89
C PHE A 54 14.26 2.49 -12.99
N LEU A 55 13.86 1.54 -12.13
CA LEU A 55 12.66 1.64 -11.30
C LEU A 55 12.79 2.70 -10.22
N ARG A 56 14.00 2.96 -9.71
CA ARG A 56 14.23 4.01 -8.72
C ARG A 56 13.77 5.38 -9.22
N GLY A 57 14.07 5.73 -10.48
CA GLY A 57 13.65 7.01 -11.06
C GLY A 57 12.21 7.05 -11.55
N MET A 58 11.52 5.92 -11.64
CA MET A 58 10.16 5.83 -12.16
C MET A 58 9.15 6.48 -11.18
N PRO A 59 8.24 7.36 -11.64
CA PRO A 59 7.10 7.83 -10.82
C PRO A 59 6.13 6.69 -10.50
N LYS A 60 5.67 6.59 -9.25
CA LYS A 60 4.90 5.42 -8.76
C LYS A 60 3.48 5.75 -8.31
N GLY A 61 3.02 6.99 -8.50
CA GLY A 61 1.68 7.41 -8.12
C GLY A 61 1.55 7.58 -6.61
N GLY A 62 0.69 6.80 -5.97
CA GLY A 62 0.57 6.76 -4.52
C GLY A 62 0.73 5.38 -3.88
N ASP A 63 0.97 5.36 -2.58
CA ASP A 63 0.94 4.18 -1.71
C ASP A 63 -0.37 4.18 -0.89
N LEU A 64 -1.24 3.20 -1.13
CA LEU A 64 -2.59 3.16 -0.56
C LEU A 64 -2.73 2.24 0.66
N HIS A 65 -1.67 1.50 1.00
CA HIS A 65 -1.68 0.55 2.11
C HIS A 65 -0.32 0.64 2.80
N ASN A 66 -0.23 1.51 3.80
CA ASN A 66 1.02 1.83 4.48
C ASN A 66 0.74 2.09 5.97
N HIS A 67 1.27 1.25 6.86
CA HIS A 67 1.13 1.43 8.30
C HIS A 67 2.24 2.33 8.82
N LEU A 68 1.87 3.48 9.39
CA LEU A 68 2.87 4.48 9.78
C LEU A 68 3.93 3.91 10.74
N TRP A 69 3.53 2.98 11.62
CA TRP A 69 4.45 2.41 12.59
C TRP A 69 5.47 1.47 11.97
N GLY A 70 5.07 0.61 11.03
CA GLY A 70 6.03 -0.27 10.36
C GLY A 70 6.62 0.28 9.08
N ALA A 71 6.20 1.47 8.63
CA ALA A 71 6.89 2.21 7.58
C ALA A 71 8.30 2.66 7.99
N ILE A 72 8.54 2.83 9.28
CA ILE A 72 9.79 3.41 9.81
C ILE A 72 10.86 2.36 10.03
N TYR A 73 12.06 2.64 9.55
CA TYR A 73 13.22 1.77 9.75
C TYR A 73 13.63 1.67 11.22
N ALA A 74 14.04 0.46 11.62
CA ALA A 74 14.53 0.16 12.96
C ALA A 74 15.61 1.14 13.47
N GLU A 75 16.50 1.57 12.57
CA GLU A 75 17.59 2.50 12.86
C GLU A 75 17.07 3.88 13.29
N ASP A 76 15.95 4.34 12.73
CA ASP A 76 15.32 5.60 13.12
C ASP A 76 14.70 5.50 14.51
N PHE A 77 14.02 4.39 14.83
CA PHE A 77 13.53 4.16 16.19
C PHE A 77 14.66 4.12 17.22
N LEU A 78 15.79 3.48 16.90
CA LEU A 78 16.95 3.43 17.79
C LEU A 78 17.61 4.80 17.95
N ARG A 79 17.66 5.60 16.88
CA ARG A 79 18.16 6.97 16.93
C ARG A 79 17.27 7.86 17.78
N TRP A 80 15.95 7.83 17.60
CA TRP A 80 15.04 8.63 18.42
C TRP A 80 15.00 8.16 19.87
N ALA A 81 15.13 6.86 20.12
CA ALA A 81 15.29 6.34 21.47
C ALA A 81 16.57 6.87 22.14
N ALA A 82 17.66 7.00 21.39
CA ALA A 82 18.88 7.64 21.86
C ALA A 82 18.70 9.14 22.13
N ASP A 83 17.99 9.85 21.25
CA ASP A 83 17.72 11.28 21.39
C ASP A 83 16.86 11.57 22.63
N ASP A 84 15.86 10.72 22.89
CA ASP A 84 14.87 10.86 23.98
C ASP A 84 15.29 10.10 25.28
N ASP A 85 16.55 9.67 25.38
CA ASP A 85 17.13 8.99 26.56
C ASP A 85 16.37 7.72 27.03
N LEU A 86 15.85 6.93 26.09
CA LEU A 86 15.28 5.61 26.36
C LEU A 86 16.38 4.56 26.64
N CYS A 87 15.91 3.44 27.17
CA CYS A 87 16.72 2.28 27.47
C CYS A 87 16.44 1.13 26.50
N VAL A 88 17.43 0.29 26.30
CA VAL A 88 17.28 -1.04 25.71
C VAL A 88 17.24 -2.07 26.83
N VAL A 89 16.33 -3.04 26.71
CA VAL A 89 16.28 -4.25 27.53
C VAL A 89 16.90 -5.38 26.71
N PRO A 90 18.19 -5.71 26.88
CA PRO A 90 18.91 -6.61 25.97
C PRO A 90 18.31 -8.01 25.90
N ALA A 91 17.78 -8.52 27.01
CA ALA A 91 17.21 -9.87 27.08
C ALA A 91 15.97 -10.06 26.20
N ARG A 92 15.24 -8.97 25.92
CA ARG A 92 14.01 -9.00 25.10
C ARG A 92 14.17 -8.27 23.76
N SER A 93 15.33 -7.63 23.54
CA SER A 93 15.54 -6.70 22.42
C SER A 93 14.40 -5.69 22.29
N THR A 94 13.99 -5.07 23.40
CA THR A 94 12.92 -4.07 23.44
C THR A 94 13.43 -2.73 23.91
N LEU A 95 12.75 -1.65 23.54
CA LEU A 95 12.93 -0.34 24.15
C LEU A 95 12.06 -0.19 25.40
N ALA A 96 12.55 0.57 26.37
CA ALA A 96 11.84 0.94 27.58
C ALA A 96 12.03 2.44 27.89
N PRO A 97 11.07 3.09 28.58
CA PRO A 97 11.26 4.45 29.08
C PRO A 97 12.48 4.56 30.00
N GLY A 98 13.20 5.68 29.92
CA GLY A 98 14.24 6.01 30.90
C GLY A 98 13.69 6.44 32.26
N PRO A 99 14.55 6.56 33.30
CA PRO A 99 16.00 6.34 33.27
C PRO A 99 16.42 4.86 33.35
N CYS A 100 17.60 4.52 32.82
CA CYS A 100 18.13 3.14 32.76
C CYS A 100 18.78 2.70 34.07
N ALA A 101 18.02 2.76 35.16
CA ALA A 101 18.47 2.42 36.51
C ALA A 101 18.32 0.93 36.85
N ALA A 102 17.52 0.19 36.07
CA ALA A 102 17.34 -1.24 36.26
C ALA A 102 18.58 -2.01 35.76
N PRO A 103 19.03 -3.05 36.47
CA PRO A 103 20.28 -3.75 36.18
C PRO A 103 20.27 -4.48 34.83
N ASP A 104 19.10 -4.71 34.26
CA ASP A 104 18.86 -5.36 32.98
C ASP A 104 18.63 -4.38 31.82
N THR A 105 18.89 -3.09 32.04
CA THR A 105 18.71 -2.04 31.03
C THR A 105 20.03 -1.36 30.69
N VAL A 106 20.19 -0.98 29.43
CA VAL A 106 21.32 -0.17 28.96
C VAL A 106 20.82 1.06 28.20
N PRO A 107 21.51 2.21 28.25
CA PRO A 107 21.09 3.39 27.50
C PRO A 107 21.08 3.14 25.98
N ALA A 108 20.05 3.63 25.28
CA ALA A 108 20.02 3.61 23.81
C ALA A 108 21.04 4.59 23.21
N ARG A 109 21.26 5.73 23.87
CA ARG A 109 22.24 6.75 23.48
C ARG A 109 23.61 6.13 23.28
N GLY A 110 24.21 6.22 22.09
CA GLY A 110 25.56 5.69 21.81
C GLY A 110 25.67 4.16 21.72
N LEU A 111 24.54 3.44 21.63
CA LEU A 111 24.53 1.97 21.61
C LEU A 111 25.35 1.39 20.45
N GLY A 112 25.21 1.93 19.24
CA GLY A 112 25.90 1.43 18.05
C GLY A 112 27.43 1.47 18.17
N GLN A 113 28.00 2.42 18.93
CA GLN A 113 29.43 2.51 19.17
C GLN A 113 29.88 1.63 20.34
N ARG A 114 29.08 1.57 21.41
CA ARG A 114 29.44 0.82 22.63
C ARG A 114 29.25 -0.68 22.50
N ASP A 115 28.19 -1.09 21.81
CA ASP A 115 27.84 -2.49 21.59
C ASP A 115 27.18 -2.67 20.20
N PRO A 116 28.00 -2.72 19.13
CA PRO A 116 27.51 -2.93 17.76
C PRO A 116 26.72 -4.23 17.60
N ALA A 117 27.02 -5.26 18.40
CA ALA A 117 26.34 -6.55 18.34
C ALA A 117 24.92 -6.44 18.91
N LEU A 118 24.73 -5.77 20.04
CA LEU A 118 23.40 -5.49 20.58
C LEU A 118 22.62 -4.55 19.65
N TYR A 119 23.25 -3.52 19.09
CA TYR A 119 22.58 -2.68 18.08
C TYR A 119 22.10 -3.52 16.89
N GLY A 120 22.94 -4.41 16.37
CA GLY A 120 22.58 -5.36 15.32
C GLY A 120 21.37 -6.21 15.68
N ARG A 121 21.34 -6.80 16.89
CA ARG A 121 20.21 -7.59 17.40
C ARG A 121 18.93 -6.76 17.55
N MET A 122 19.05 -5.49 17.97
CA MET A 122 17.90 -4.59 18.03
C MET A 122 17.32 -4.35 16.64
N VAL A 123 18.15 -4.10 15.62
CA VAL A 123 17.68 -3.96 14.24
C VAL A 123 17.01 -5.25 13.75
N ASP A 124 17.58 -6.42 14.03
CA ASP A 124 16.96 -7.71 13.66
C ASP A 124 15.65 -7.97 14.39
N ALA A 125 15.49 -7.46 15.61
CA ALA A 125 14.26 -7.60 16.39
C ALA A 125 13.22 -6.55 16.00
N PHE A 126 13.63 -5.42 15.43
CA PHE A 126 12.79 -4.30 14.99
C PHE A 126 12.41 -4.41 13.50
N SER A 127 12.74 -5.53 12.86
CA SER A 127 12.48 -5.76 11.45
C SER A 127 12.48 -7.25 11.11
N THR A 128 12.15 -7.57 9.86
CA THR A 128 12.32 -8.90 9.28
C THR A 128 13.63 -9.01 8.51
N ARG A 129 14.63 -8.19 8.85
CA ARG A 129 15.97 -8.20 8.21
C ARG A 129 16.52 -9.62 8.10
N TRP A 130 16.88 -9.98 6.88
CA TRP A 130 17.41 -11.30 6.50
C TRP A 130 16.44 -12.48 6.57
N HIS A 131 15.16 -12.28 6.94
CA HIS A 131 14.20 -13.37 7.05
C HIS A 131 14.03 -14.13 5.72
N GLU A 132 13.80 -13.42 4.61
CA GLU A 132 13.68 -14.06 3.29
C GLU A 132 14.98 -14.70 2.79
N ALA A 133 16.12 -14.34 3.38
CA ALA A 133 17.41 -14.96 3.10
C ALA A 133 17.66 -16.23 3.94
N GLY A 134 16.71 -16.63 4.80
CA GLY A 134 16.84 -17.79 5.68
C GLY A 134 17.87 -17.59 6.80
N VAL A 135 18.04 -16.35 7.27
CA VAL A 135 18.97 -16.04 8.36
C VAL A 135 18.18 -15.65 9.61
N GLY A 136 18.47 -16.33 10.71
CA GLY A 136 17.85 -16.09 12.01
C GLY A 136 17.56 -17.40 12.73
N ASP A 137 16.57 -17.38 13.61
CA ASP A 137 16.03 -18.58 14.23
C ASP A 137 14.95 -19.18 13.33
N ASP A 138 15.22 -20.36 12.77
CA ASP A 138 14.30 -21.08 11.88
C ASP A 138 13.00 -21.53 12.59
N ALA A 139 12.97 -21.51 13.93
CA ALA A 139 11.75 -21.78 14.69
C ALA A 139 10.76 -20.61 14.67
N ILE A 140 11.23 -19.39 14.38
CA ILE A 140 10.39 -18.19 14.35
C ILE A 140 9.96 -17.92 12.91
N THR A 141 8.68 -18.12 12.64
CA THR A 141 8.09 -17.84 11.33
C THR A 141 8.19 -16.35 10.97
N GLY A 142 8.14 -16.00 9.69
CA GLY A 142 8.12 -14.59 9.27
C GLY A 142 6.89 -13.85 9.80
N HIS A 143 5.76 -14.55 9.88
CA HIS A 143 4.53 -14.09 10.54
C HIS A 143 4.79 -13.66 12.00
N GLU A 144 5.33 -14.57 12.82
CA GLU A 144 5.63 -14.31 14.23
C GLU A 144 6.68 -13.20 14.39
N ARG A 145 7.74 -13.25 13.58
CA ARG A 145 8.80 -12.23 13.60
C ARG A 145 8.23 -10.85 13.32
N PHE A 146 7.46 -10.71 12.25
CA PHE A 146 6.82 -9.46 11.85
C PHE A 146 5.93 -8.90 12.98
N PHE A 147 4.93 -9.65 13.43
CA PHE A 147 3.97 -9.13 14.40
C PHE A 147 4.57 -8.90 15.79
N SER A 148 5.61 -9.66 16.19
CA SER A 148 6.31 -9.40 17.45
C SER A 148 7.07 -8.07 17.46
N THR A 149 7.39 -7.51 16.29
CA THR A 149 8.26 -6.34 16.13
C THR A 149 7.66 -5.09 16.78
N PHE A 150 6.37 -4.83 16.58
CA PHE A 150 5.69 -3.61 17.01
C PHE A 150 5.76 -3.41 18.53
N GLY A 151 5.60 -4.48 19.30
CA GLY A 151 5.73 -4.43 20.77
C GLY A 151 7.14 -4.06 21.23
N ARG A 152 8.17 -4.33 20.44
CA ARG A 152 9.57 -4.13 20.82
C ARG A 152 10.01 -2.68 20.71
N PHE A 153 9.47 -1.93 19.75
CA PHE A 153 9.73 -0.49 19.60
C PHE A 153 8.60 0.41 20.15
N ALA A 154 7.55 -0.16 20.73
CA ALA A 154 6.37 0.59 21.19
C ALA A 154 6.70 1.77 22.12
N ALA A 155 7.71 1.62 23.00
CA ALA A 155 8.11 2.67 23.93
C ALA A 155 8.49 4.00 23.25
N ILE A 156 9.05 3.96 22.04
CA ILE A 156 9.35 5.14 21.21
C ILE A 156 8.25 5.43 20.19
N GLY A 157 7.59 4.42 19.64
CA GLY A 157 6.50 4.60 18.66
C GLY A 157 5.38 5.51 19.18
N VAL A 158 4.93 5.30 20.43
CA VAL A 158 3.84 6.09 21.04
C VAL A 158 4.12 7.58 21.19
N ARG A 159 5.39 8.01 21.12
CA ARG A 159 5.82 9.40 21.32
C ARG A 159 6.40 10.05 20.06
N ALA A 160 6.60 9.27 19.00
CA ALA A 160 7.36 9.70 17.83
C ALA A 160 6.49 10.07 16.62
N MET A 161 5.17 10.16 16.75
CA MET A 161 4.24 10.39 15.62
C MET A 161 4.71 11.51 14.65
N PRO A 162 5.13 12.71 15.11
CA PRO A 162 5.60 13.74 14.18
C PRO A 162 6.87 13.35 13.40
N ARG A 163 7.81 12.65 14.06
CA ARG A 163 9.04 12.16 13.42
C ARG A 163 8.74 11.05 12.43
N MET A 164 7.81 10.14 12.74
CA MET A 164 7.34 9.09 11.83
C MET A 164 6.68 9.70 10.60
N LEU A 165 5.79 10.70 10.77
CA LEU A 165 5.15 11.38 9.64
C LEU A 165 6.17 12.06 8.71
N ALA A 166 7.20 12.70 9.27
CA ALA A 166 8.26 13.33 8.49
C ALA A 166 9.10 12.28 7.73
N ALA A 167 9.47 11.18 8.40
CA ALA A 167 10.23 10.10 7.79
C ALA A 167 9.45 9.39 6.66
N ALA A 168 8.20 9.02 6.89
CA ALA A 168 7.35 8.39 5.87
C ALA A 168 7.16 9.29 4.63
N ARG A 169 7.00 10.62 4.81
CA ARG A 169 6.96 11.57 3.69
C ARG A 169 8.28 11.63 2.92
N ALA A 170 9.41 11.57 3.63
CA ALA A 170 10.73 11.57 3.02
C ALA A 170 11.01 10.30 2.21
N GLU A 171 10.64 9.14 2.75
CA GLU A 171 10.71 7.85 2.07
C GLU A 171 9.83 7.84 0.81
N ALA A 172 8.58 8.29 0.93
CA ALA A 172 7.67 8.38 -0.20
C ALA A 172 8.22 9.28 -1.34
N ALA A 173 8.81 10.43 -1.00
CA ALA A 173 9.43 11.29 -2.00
C ALA A 173 10.68 10.65 -2.63
N ALA A 174 11.49 9.93 -1.84
CA ALA A 174 12.66 9.21 -2.36
C ALA A 174 12.27 8.10 -3.36
N ASP A 175 11.07 7.55 -3.23
CA ASP A 175 10.48 6.57 -4.15
C ASP A 175 9.65 7.18 -5.30
N HIS A 176 9.62 8.51 -5.43
CA HIS A 176 8.83 9.24 -6.43
C HIS A 176 7.32 8.96 -6.33
N LEU A 177 6.81 8.88 -5.09
CA LEU A 177 5.39 8.92 -4.80
C LEU A 177 4.91 10.37 -4.66
N ALA A 178 3.72 10.66 -5.19
CA ALA A 178 3.05 11.94 -5.04
C ALA A 178 2.03 11.93 -3.89
N TYR A 179 1.62 10.74 -3.43
CA TYR A 179 0.52 10.56 -2.48
C TYR A 179 0.73 9.33 -1.58
N VAL A 180 0.36 9.42 -0.31
CA VAL A 180 0.32 8.27 0.61
C VAL A 180 -0.91 8.29 1.52
N GLU A 181 -1.51 7.12 1.73
CA GLU A 181 -2.55 6.89 2.73
C GLU A 181 -1.94 6.12 3.90
N LEU A 182 -1.71 6.82 5.01
CA LEU A 182 -1.07 6.26 6.20
C LEU A 182 -2.14 5.73 7.16
N MET A 183 -2.06 4.46 7.49
CA MET A 183 -2.85 3.85 8.54
C MET A 183 -2.31 4.31 9.89
N GLN A 184 -3.00 5.28 10.49
CA GLN A 184 -2.58 5.93 11.72
C GLN A 184 -3.78 6.49 12.47
N ASN A 185 -3.88 6.15 13.75
CA ASN A 185 -4.87 6.72 14.65
C ASN A 185 -4.27 7.84 15.53
N PRO A 186 -5.05 8.88 15.85
CA PRO A 186 -4.73 9.74 16.99
C PRO A 186 -4.96 8.98 18.31
N SER A 187 -4.36 9.45 19.41
CA SER A 187 -4.42 8.75 20.70
C SER A 187 -5.85 8.49 21.23
N GLN A 188 -6.81 9.32 20.81
CA GLN A 188 -8.21 9.23 21.22
C GLN A 188 -8.90 7.95 20.71
N ALA A 189 -8.37 7.26 19.69
CA ALA A 189 -8.93 5.96 19.29
C ALA A 189 -8.83 4.94 20.43
N GLY A 190 -7.70 4.94 21.15
CA GLY A 190 -7.54 4.13 22.35
C GLY A 190 -8.43 4.59 23.50
N GLU A 191 -8.69 5.89 23.61
CA GLU A 191 -9.62 6.45 24.60
C GLU A 191 -11.07 6.03 24.33
N ALA A 192 -11.52 6.12 23.07
CA ALA A 192 -12.83 5.67 22.64
C ALA A 192 -13.02 4.16 22.87
N GLY A 193 -12.00 3.35 22.56
CA GLY A 193 -12.00 1.92 22.84
C GLY A 193 -12.14 1.61 24.33
N ARG A 194 -11.36 2.28 25.20
CA ARG A 194 -11.47 2.11 26.67
C ARG A 194 -12.83 2.56 27.22
N LEU A 195 -13.38 3.64 26.67
CA LEU A 195 -14.72 4.11 27.04
C LEU A 195 -15.78 3.08 26.67
N ALA A 196 -15.78 2.58 25.43
CA ALA A 196 -16.75 1.57 25.01
C ALA A 196 -16.62 0.28 25.84
N ALA A 197 -15.40 -0.12 26.20
CA ALA A 197 -15.14 -1.29 27.05
C ALA A 197 -15.61 -1.14 28.50
N SER A 198 -15.81 0.08 29.01
CA SER A 198 -16.31 0.32 30.37
C SER A 198 -17.85 0.30 30.45
N LEU A 199 -18.53 0.22 29.32
CA LEU A 199 -19.99 0.22 29.20
C LEU A 199 -20.52 -1.19 28.92
N PRO A 200 -21.81 -1.47 29.20
CA PRO A 200 -22.44 -2.73 28.82
C PRO A 200 -22.37 -2.97 27.31
N TRP A 201 -21.93 -4.16 26.90
CA TRP A 201 -21.83 -4.58 25.51
C TRP A 201 -23.00 -5.48 25.10
N ASN A 202 -23.63 -5.19 23.95
CA ASN A 202 -24.62 -6.07 23.33
C ASN A 202 -24.31 -6.27 21.84
N SER A 203 -23.85 -7.46 21.46
CA SER A 203 -23.51 -7.78 20.06
C SER A 203 -24.71 -7.75 19.10
N THR A 204 -25.94 -7.80 19.62
CA THR A 204 -27.17 -7.78 18.82
C THR A 204 -27.83 -6.39 18.74
N ASP A 205 -27.42 -5.43 19.58
CA ASP A 205 -27.94 -4.05 19.58
C ASP A 205 -26.79 -3.04 19.50
N LEU A 206 -26.19 -2.94 18.31
CA LEU A 206 -25.13 -1.97 18.02
C LEU A 206 -25.59 -0.51 18.20
N ALA A 207 -26.90 -0.24 18.10
CA ALA A 207 -27.44 1.09 18.32
C ALA A 207 -27.41 1.49 19.79
N ALA A 208 -27.67 0.55 20.72
CA ALA A 208 -27.45 0.78 22.14
C ALA A 208 -25.98 1.05 22.47
N ASN A 209 -25.07 0.26 21.90
CA ASN A 209 -23.63 0.45 22.11
C ASN A 209 -23.19 1.85 21.64
N LEU A 210 -23.65 2.30 20.46
CA LEU A 210 -23.34 3.64 19.97
C LEU A 210 -23.91 4.73 20.88
N ARG A 211 -25.19 4.63 21.29
CA ARG A 211 -25.81 5.60 22.22
C ARG A 211 -25.00 5.77 23.51
N GLY A 212 -24.34 4.72 23.98
CA GLY A 212 -23.49 4.75 25.18
C GLY A 212 -22.27 5.66 25.07
N ILE A 213 -21.71 5.85 23.86
CA ILE A 213 -20.48 6.63 23.63
C ILE A 213 -20.71 7.90 22.80
N GLU A 214 -21.86 8.04 22.15
CA GLU A 214 -22.15 9.07 21.15
C GLU A 214 -21.99 10.51 21.69
N ALA A 215 -22.38 10.76 22.95
CA ALA A 215 -22.25 12.07 23.58
C ALA A 215 -20.78 12.52 23.74
N GLU A 216 -19.84 11.58 23.81
CA GLU A 216 -18.42 11.85 24.04
C GLU A 216 -17.63 11.99 22.73
N LEU A 217 -18.13 11.42 21.62
CA LEU A 217 -17.48 11.46 20.31
C LEU A 217 -17.09 12.88 19.86
N PRO A 218 -17.93 13.93 20.00
CA PRO A 218 -17.52 15.28 19.59
C PRO A 218 -16.27 15.80 20.31
N ARG A 219 -16.15 15.55 21.63
CA ARG A 219 -14.96 15.95 22.40
C ARG A 219 -13.72 15.19 21.93
N LEU A 220 -13.86 13.88 21.73
CA LEU A 220 -12.77 13.02 21.25
C LEU A 220 -12.31 13.41 19.85
N VAL A 221 -13.24 13.71 18.94
CA VAL A 221 -12.94 14.20 17.58
C VAL A 221 -12.20 15.54 17.64
N THR A 222 -12.65 16.50 18.46
CA THR A 222 -11.95 17.79 18.62
C THR A 222 -10.52 17.59 19.14
N ALA A 223 -10.33 16.74 20.15
CA ALA A 223 -9.01 16.44 20.70
C ALA A 223 -8.09 15.75 19.68
N ALA A 224 -8.62 14.77 18.92
CA ALA A 224 -7.94 14.08 17.86
C ALA A 224 -7.46 15.02 16.74
N ARG A 225 -8.34 15.91 16.27
CA ARG A 225 -7.97 16.91 15.26
C ARG A 225 -6.84 17.81 15.74
N ALA A 226 -6.93 18.29 16.98
CA ALA A 226 -5.89 19.13 17.58
C ALA A 226 -4.55 18.39 17.76
N GLU A 227 -4.58 17.09 18.07
CA GLU A 227 -3.38 16.24 18.10
C GLU A 227 -2.74 16.12 16.72
N MET A 228 -3.54 15.82 15.70
CA MET A 228 -3.05 15.70 14.32
C MET A 228 -2.53 17.03 13.77
N ASP A 229 -3.16 18.16 14.09
CA ASP A 229 -2.69 19.50 13.71
C ASP A 229 -1.27 19.77 14.26
N ARG A 230 -1.04 19.44 15.54
CA ARG A 230 0.29 19.55 16.14
C ARG A 230 1.28 18.60 15.50
N ALA A 231 0.87 17.35 15.26
CA ALA A 231 1.76 16.34 14.67
C ALA A 231 2.17 16.69 13.23
N GLU A 232 1.25 17.18 12.40
CA GLU A 232 1.56 17.60 11.03
C GLU A 232 2.41 18.86 10.98
N ALA A 233 2.14 19.85 11.84
CA ALA A 233 2.94 21.07 11.93
C ALA A 233 4.39 20.74 12.32
N GLU A 234 4.57 19.87 13.31
CA GLU A 234 5.89 19.44 13.75
C GLU A 234 6.58 18.56 12.69
N ALA A 235 5.87 17.67 12.01
CA ALA A 235 6.41 16.89 10.90
C ALA A 235 6.89 17.79 9.74
N ARG A 236 6.12 18.83 9.40
CA ARG A 236 6.52 19.84 8.40
C ARG A 236 7.78 20.58 8.82
N ARG A 237 7.90 20.95 10.11
CA ARG A 237 9.09 21.59 10.67
C ARG A 237 10.31 20.68 10.59
N ILE A 238 10.17 19.40 10.98
CA ILE A 238 11.24 18.40 10.87
C ILE A 238 11.68 18.22 9.41
N GLY A 239 10.73 18.23 8.47
CA GLY A 239 10.98 18.08 7.04
C GLY A 239 11.45 19.34 6.30
N GLY A 240 11.61 20.48 6.98
CA GLY A 240 12.01 21.73 6.33
C GLY A 240 10.99 22.27 5.32
N CYS A 241 9.69 22.02 5.53
CA CYS A 241 8.65 22.39 4.56
C CYS A 241 8.32 23.86 4.50
N ASP A 242 8.74 24.62 5.50
CA ASP A 242 8.53 26.07 5.60
C ASP A 242 9.83 26.85 5.31
N ASP A 243 10.89 26.16 4.89
CA ASP A 243 12.16 26.77 4.49
C ASP A 243 12.05 27.47 3.12
N ALA A 244 13.01 28.33 2.79
CA ALA A 244 13.04 29.05 1.51
C ALA A 244 13.08 28.12 0.29
N SER A 245 13.62 26.91 0.46
CA SER A 245 13.63 25.84 -0.55
C SER A 245 13.13 24.55 0.10
N PRO A 246 11.80 24.32 0.13
CA PRO A 246 11.22 23.15 0.77
C PRO A 246 11.76 21.84 0.19
N ALA A 247 11.98 20.85 1.07
CA ALA A 247 12.40 19.52 0.65
C ALA A 247 11.35 18.86 -0.28
N PRO A 248 11.75 17.98 -1.22
CA PRO A 248 10.80 17.28 -2.10
C PRO A 248 9.68 16.53 -1.35
N ALA A 249 9.97 16.04 -0.14
CA ALA A 249 9.03 15.40 0.78
C ALA A 249 7.78 16.25 1.07
N CYS A 250 7.91 17.57 1.04
CA CYS A 250 6.82 18.51 1.33
C CYS A 250 5.78 18.60 0.21
N ALA A 251 6.11 18.08 -0.97
CA ALA A 251 5.20 17.99 -2.10
C ALA A 251 4.42 16.66 -2.15
N VAL A 252 4.67 15.73 -1.21
CA VAL A 252 3.92 14.48 -1.06
C VAL A 252 2.64 14.76 -0.27
N THR A 253 1.50 14.44 -0.87
CA THR A 253 0.21 14.58 -0.22
C THR A 253 -0.03 13.40 0.71
N VAL A 254 -0.48 13.66 1.95
CA VAL A 254 -0.74 12.61 2.95
C VAL A 254 -2.20 12.63 3.38
N ARG A 255 -2.81 11.46 3.50
CA ARG A 255 -4.09 11.24 4.17
C ARG A 255 -3.96 10.10 5.17
N TYR A 256 -4.92 10.01 6.09
CA TYR A 256 -4.93 9.05 7.17
C TYR A 256 -6.09 8.08 7.03
N ILE A 257 -5.81 6.80 7.19
CA ILE A 257 -6.85 5.78 7.32
C ILE A 257 -6.96 5.46 8.80
N ALA A 258 -8.12 5.74 9.39
CA ALA A 258 -8.38 5.36 10.77
C ALA A 258 -8.33 3.83 10.91
N THR A 259 -7.74 3.33 11.98
CA THR A 259 -7.50 1.88 12.14
C THR A 259 -8.30 1.29 13.28
N VAL A 260 -8.57 0.00 13.19
CA VAL A 260 -9.25 -0.78 14.23
C VAL A 260 -8.43 -2.02 14.49
N ASP A 261 -8.14 -2.31 15.74
CA ASP A 261 -7.40 -3.50 16.13
C ASP A 261 -8.37 -4.68 16.33
N ARG A 262 -8.35 -5.63 15.39
CA ARG A 262 -9.22 -6.82 15.40
C ARG A 262 -8.88 -7.83 16.48
N SER A 263 -7.75 -7.67 17.16
CA SER A 263 -7.36 -8.55 18.27
C SER A 263 -8.02 -8.16 19.60
N GLN A 264 -8.63 -6.98 19.66
CA GLN A 264 -9.27 -6.45 20.86
C GLN A 264 -10.69 -7.01 21.05
N PRO A 265 -11.20 -7.05 22.30
CA PRO A 265 -12.60 -7.40 22.55
C PRO A 265 -13.57 -6.53 21.73
N PRO A 266 -14.74 -7.07 21.31
CA PRO A 266 -15.70 -6.37 20.45
C PRO A 266 -16.08 -4.96 20.88
N ALA A 267 -16.25 -4.72 22.18
CA ALA A 267 -16.57 -3.39 22.71
C ALA A 267 -15.46 -2.37 22.44
N THR A 268 -14.19 -2.76 22.66
CA THR A 268 -13.03 -1.91 22.39
C THR A 268 -12.91 -1.61 20.90
N ALA A 269 -13.03 -2.63 20.05
CA ALA A 269 -12.98 -2.48 18.60
C ALA A 269 -14.12 -1.56 18.10
N PHE A 270 -15.33 -1.72 18.64
CA PHE A 270 -16.47 -0.87 18.31
C PHE A 270 -16.25 0.61 18.69
N GLY A 271 -15.65 0.88 19.85
CA GLY A 271 -15.29 2.24 20.27
C GLY A 271 -14.25 2.88 19.33
N GLN A 272 -13.23 2.13 18.93
CA GLN A 272 -12.25 2.57 17.92
C GLN A 272 -12.92 2.86 16.58
N MET A 273 -13.80 1.95 16.11
CA MET A 273 -14.57 2.13 14.88
C MET A 273 -15.42 3.41 14.95
N ALA A 274 -16.17 3.61 16.02
CA ALA A 274 -17.05 4.76 16.18
C ALA A 274 -16.28 6.08 16.10
N LEU A 275 -15.11 6.19 16.73
CA LEU A 275 -14.26 7.37 16.56
C LEU A 275 -13.74 7.51 15.12
N GLY A 276 -13.26 6.43 14.51
CA GLY A 276 -12.74 6.48 13.13
C GLY A 276 -13.79 6.95 12.12
N PHE A 277 -15.02 6.46 12.23
CA PHE A 277 -16.15 6.92 11.43
C PHE A 277 -16.51 8.39 11.72
N ALA A 278 -16.54 8.80 13.00
CA ALA A 278 -16.79 10.19 13.37
C ALA A 278 -15.70 11.15 12.86
N LEU A 279 -14.44 10.73 12.85
CA LEU A 279 -13.32 11.49 12.28
C LEU A 279 -13.50 11.67 10.77
N ALA A 280 -13.88 10.62 10.04
CA ALA A 280 -14.09 10.71 8.60
C ALA A 280 -15.24 11.65 8.19
N GLU A 281 -16.19 11.91 9.09
CA GLU A 281 -17.23 12.91 8.87
C GLU A 281 -16.75 14.35 9.08
N ALA A 282 -15.78 14.54 9.98
CA ALA A 282 -15.41 15.83 10.57
C ALA A 282 -14.04 16.36 10.13
N ASP A 283 -13.16 15.51 9.61
CA ASP A 283 -11.80 15.86 9.19
C ASP A 283 -11.47 15.26 7.81
N PRO A 284 -11.31 16.08 6.75
CA PRO A 284 -11.02 15.60 5.40
C PRO A 284 -9.64 14.92 5.26
N ARG A 285 -8.77 15.02 6.27
CA ARG A 285 -7.52 14.26 6.30
C ARG A 285 -7.76 12.77 6.55
N PHE A 286 -8.93 12.38 7.09
CA PHE A 286 -9.31 10.99 7.37
C PHE A 286 -10.37 10.50 6.38
N PRO A 287 -10.03 10.22 5.11
CA PRO A 287 -11.05 9.86 4.13
C PRO A 287 -11.62 8.45 4.33
N GLY A 288 -10.99 7.60 5.14
CA GLY A 288 -11.42 6.22 5.31
C GLY A 288 -10.99 5.56 6.60
N ILE A 289 -11.45 4.32 6.75
CA ILE A 289 -11.22 3.45 7.90
C ILE A 289 -10.87 2.04 7.43
N THR A 290 -10.04 1.36 8.22
CA THR A 290 -9.61 -0.03 8.02
C THR A 290 -9.64 -0.81 9.34
N ILE A 291 -9.39 -2.11 9.24
CA ILE A 291 -9.19 -3.04 10.34
C ILE A 291 -7.85 -3.75 10.10
N LEU A 292 -7.02 -3.87 11.13
CA LEU A 292 -5.64 -4.38 11.07
C LEU A 292 -5.37 -5.37 12.22
N ALA A 293 -4.10 -5.74 12.45
CA ALA A 293 -3.62 -6.80 13.34
C ALA A 293 -3.83 -8.20 12.73
N PRO A 294 -3.14 -9.26 13.21
CA PRO A 294 -3.15 -10.55 12.53
C PRO A 294 -4.57 -11.10 12.39
N GLU A 295 -4.91 -11.49 11.16
CA GLU A 295 -6.26 -11.95 10.80
C GLU A 295 -6.59 -13.33 11.35
N ASP A 296 -5.58 -14.09 11.74
CA ASP A 296 -5.65 -15.46 12.26
C ASP A 296 -5.75 -15.56 13.80
N LEU A 297 -5.67 -14.43 14.52
CA LEU A 297 -5.81 -14.46 15.98
C LEU A 297 -7.22 -14.92 16.42
N PRO A 298 -7.35 -15.61 17.58
CA PRO A 298 -8.62 -16.19 18.01
C PRO A 298 -9.80 -15.21 18.04
N VAL A 299 -9.59 -13.98 18.51
CA VAL A 299 -10.63 -12.93 18.53
C VAL A 299 -10.95 -12.46 17.11
N ALA A 300 -9.93 -12.27 16.27
CA ALA A 300 -10.06 -11.81 14.90
C ALA A 300 -10.97 -12.73 14.08
N VAL A 301 -10.71 -14.04 14.14
CA VAL A 301 -11.46 -15.08 13.43
C VAL A 301 -12.86 -15.24 14.02
N ALA A 302 -12.98 -15.34 15.35
CA ALA A 302 -14.27 -15.57 16.02
C ALA A 302 -15.26 -14.43 15.77
N ASP A 303 -14.78 -13.18 15.78
CA ASP A 303 -15.62 -11.98 15.68
C ASP A 303 -15.64 -11.36 14.28
N TYR A 304 -14.99 -11.96 13.27
CA TYR A 304 -14.87 -11.34 11.93
C TYR A 304 -16.21 -10.87 11.35
N ARG A 305 -17.23 -11.73 11.39
CA ARG A 305 -18.58 -11.39 10.90
C ARG A 305 -19.23 -10.28 11.71
N LEU A 306 -19.00 -10.27 13.02
CA LEU A 306 -19.49 -9.21 13.89
C LEU A 306 -18.78 -7.88 13.54
N HIS A 307 -17.46 -7.89 13.32
CA HIS A 307 -16.72 -6.71 12.85
C HIS A 307 -17.31 -6.16 11.55
N MET A 308 -17.61 -7.01 10.57
CA MET A 308 -18.21 -6.56 9.30
C MET A 308 -19.61 -5.97 9.51
N GLN A 309 -20.41 -6.52 10.43
CA GLN A 309 -21.70 -5.95 10.82
C GLN A 309 -21.55 -4.59 11.53
N MET A 310 -20.53 -4.42 12.37
CA MET A 310 -20.21 -3.14 13.00
C MET A 310 -19.84 -2.09 11.96
N PHE A 311 -18.99 -2.42 10.99
CA PHE A 311 -18.65 -1.53 9.87
C PHE A 311 -19.90 -1.11 9.09
N ARG A 312 -20.75 -2.08 8.70
CA ARG A 312 -22.01 -1.80 8.00
C ARG A 312 -22.91 -0.85 8.80
N PHE A 313 -23.07 -1.13 10.09
CA PHE A 313 -23.90 -0.33 10.98
C PHE A 313 -23.36 1.10 11.11
N LEU A 314 -22.08 1.28 11.42
CA LEU A 314 -21.48 2.60 11.60
C LEU A 314 -21.42 3.38 10.28
N HIS A 315 -21.17 2.72 9.16
CA HIS A 315 -21.23 3.36 7.84
C HIS A 315 -22.64 3.88 7.51
N SER A 316 -23.70 3.21 7.96
CA SER A 316 -25.07 3.71 7.82
C SER A 316 -25.34 4.98 8.64
N ARG A 317 -24.55 5.24 9.69
CA ARG A 317 -24.62 6.45 10.53
C ARG A 317 -23.67 7.55 10.08
N TYR A 318 -22.53 7.15 9.52
CA TYR A 318 -21.43 8.02 9.11
C TYR A 318 -20.99 7.66 7.67
N PRO A 319 -21.79 8.06 6.66
CA PRO A 319 -21.64 7.60 5.28
C PRO A 319 -20.43 8.17 4.53
N LYS A 320 -19.75 9.20 5.05
CA LYS A 320 -18.58 9.79 4.35
C LYS A 320 -17.36 8.86 4.35
N ALA A 321 -17.20 8.03 5.38
CA ALA A 321 -16.04 7.15 5.52
C ALA A 321 -15.95 6.15 4.36
N LYS A 322 -14.81 6.09 3.69
CA LYS A 322 -14.49 5.03 2.73
C LYS A 322 -13.89 3.83 3.45
N LEU A 323 -14.17 2.62 2.95
CA LEU A 323 -13.73 1.37 3.57
C LEU A 323 -12.64 0.72 2.71
N THR A 324 -11.45 0.59 3.28
CA THR A 324 -10.38 -0.31 2.79
C THR A 324 -10.09 -1.31 3.89
N LEU A 325 -10.42 -2.59 3.73
CA LEU A 325 -10.33 -3.57 4.83
C LEU A 325 -9.26 -4.59 4.50
N HIS A 326 -8.36 -4.92 5.44
CA HIS A 326 -7.53 -6.12 5.23
C HIS A 326 -8.45 -7.33 5.38
N ALA A 327 -8.49 -8.13 4.33
CA ALA A 327 -9.31 -9.31 4.26
C ALA A 327 -8.62 -10.36 3.38
N GLY A 328 -8.65 -11.61 3.85
CA GLY A 328 -8.00 -12.70 3.15
C GLY A 328 -6.47 -12.59 3.18
N GLU A 329 -5.90 -11.95 4.20
CA GLU A 329 -4.49 -12.02 4.59
C GLU A 329 -4.25 -13.35 5.34
N LEU A 330 -4.67 -14.44 4.71
CA LEU A 330 -4.72 -15.78 5.27
C LEU A 330 -4.27 -16.79 4.21
N VAL A 331 -3.72 -17.91 4.67
CA VAL A 331 -3.28 -19.02 3.82
C VAL A 331 -3.57 -20.37 4.47
N GLN A 332 -3.68 -21.41 3.63
CA GLN A 332 -3.75 -22.78 4.13
C GLN A 332 -2.49 -23.12 4.93
N GLY A 333 -2.69 -23.64 6.14
CA GLY A 333 -1.62 -23.96 7.09
C GLY A 333 -1.47 -22.93 8.21
N LEU A 334 -1.84 -21.67 7.97
CA LEU A 334 -1.97 -20.65 9.02
C LEU A 334 -3.32 -20.81 9.74
N VAL A 335 -4.40 -21.01 8.97
CA VAL A 335 -5.77 -21.22 9.49
C VAL A 335 -6.43 -22.46 8.91
N PRO A 336 -7.47 -23.02 9.57
CA PRO A 336 -8.32 -24.07 9.00
C PRO A 336 -8.99 -23.61 7.68
N PRO A 337 -9.28 -24.53 6.74
CA PRO A 337 -9.89 -24.18 5.45
C PRO A 337 -11.24 -23.43 5.54
N ALA A 338 -11.99 -23.61 6.64
CA ALA A 338 -13.24 -22.91 6.85
C ALA A 338 -13.06 -21.38 6.93
N ASP A 339 -11.96 -20.92 7.53
CA ASP A 339 -11.67 -19.50 7.76
C ASP A 339 -11.12 -18.79 6.51
N LEU A 340 -10.74 -19.55 5.48
CA LEU A 340 -10.30 -19.00 4.18
C LEU A 340 -11.45 -18.62 3.24
N SER A 341 -12.69 -18.97 3.59
CA SER A 341 -13.77 -19.11 2.60
C SER A 341 -14.71 -17.90 2.47
N PHE A 342 -14.52 -16.86 3.29
CA PHE A 342 -15.51 -15.78 3.40
C PHE A 342 -14.99 -14.38 3.74
N HIS A 343 -13.72 -14.19 4.09
CA HIS A 343 -13.28 -12.91 4.64
C HIS A 343 -13.36 -11.78 3.60
N ILE A 344 -12.91 -12.03 2.36
CA ILE A 344 -12.97 -11.04 1.28
C ILE A 344 -14.42 -10.79 0.87
N SER A 345 -15.24 -11.83 0.75
CA SER A 345 -16.67 -11.66 0.47
C SER A 345 -17.38 -10.89 1.59
N ASP A 346 -17.25 -11.24 2.86
CA ASP A 346 -17.92 -10.51 3.95
C ASP A 346 -17.44 -9.05 4.06
N ALA A 347 -16.16 -8.76 3.81
CA ALA A 347 -15.66 -7.38 3.71
C ALA A 347 -16.38 -6.56 2.63
N ILE A 348 -16.63 -7.16 1.47
CA ILE A 348 -17.30 -6.48 0.34
C ILE A 348 -18.81 -6.44 0.53
N GLU A 349 -19.42 -7.59 0.82
CA GLU A 349 -20.86 -7.80 0.75
C GLU A 349 -21.57 -7.37 2.02
N THR A 350 -20.92 -7.56 3.18
CA THR A 350 -21.48 -7.15 4.48
C THR A 350 -21.02 -5.74 4.82
N ALA A 351 -19.72 -5.47 4.88
CA ALA A 351 -19.22 -4.16 5.32
C ALA A 351 -19.32 -3.08 4.23
N GLY A 352 -19.16 -3.43 2.96
CA GLY A 352 -19.22 -2.48 1.84
C GLY A 352 -17.84 -1.95 1.40
N ALA A 353 -16.77 -2.72 1.62
CA ALA A 353 -15.41 -2.37 1.25
C ALA A 353 -15.29 -1.97 -0.23
N ARG A 354 -14.49 -0.93 -0.49
CA ARG A 354 -14.15 -0.46 -1.84
C ARG A 354 -12.71 -0.76 -2.22
N ARG A 355 -11.87 -1.08 -1.24
CA ARG A 355 -10.57 -1.71 -1.45
C ARG A 355 -10.37 -2.84 -0.46
N ILE A 356 -9.59 -3.83 -0.87
CA ILE A 356 -9.21 -4.98 -0.05
C ILE A 356 -7.69 -4.97 0.10
N GLY A 357 -7.24 -4.89 1.35
CA GLY A 357 -5.84 -5.07 1.72
C GLY A 357 -5.42 -6.53 1.58
N HIS A 358 -4.29 -6.79 0.91
CA HIS A 358 -3.73 -8.11 0.60
C HIS A 358 -4.58 -8.96 -0.34
N GLY A 359 -5.74 -9.45 0.11
CA GLY A 359 -6.63 -10.29 -0.69
C GLY A 359 -5.99 -11.61 -1.15
N VAL A 360 -5.09 -12.20 -0.35
CA VAL A 360 -4.33 -13.41 -0.72
C VAL A 360 -5.22 -14.65 -0.83
N ALA A 361 -6.19 -14.80 0.05
CA ALA A 361 -7.05 -15.98 0.15
C ALA A 361 -8.14 -16.08 -0.95
N ILE A 362 -8.17 -15.19 -1.95
CA ILE A 362 -9.25 -15.11 -2.94
C ILE A 362 -9.57 -16.43 -3.65
N ALA A 363 -8.57 -17.28 -3.87
CA ALA A 363 -8.76 -18.58 -4.50
C ALA A 363 -9.53 -19.58 -3.63
N HIS A 364 -9.65 -19.31 -2.33
CA HIS A 364 -10.34 -20.13 -1.33
C HIS A 364 -11.75 -19.63 -1.00
N GLU A 365 -12.13 -18.43 -1.45
CA GLU A 365 -13.49 -17.89 -1.28
C GLU A 365 -14.53 -18.84 -1.90
N LYS A 366 -15.64 -19.03 -1.19
CA LYS A 366 -16.66 -20.05 -1.53
C LYS A 366 -17.15 -19.96 -2.97
N ASP A 367 -17.29 -18.75 -3.51
CA ASP A 367 -17.61 -18.49 -4.92
C ASP A 367 -16.62 -17.44 -5.49
N ALA A 368 -15.34 -17.78 -5.49
CA ALA A 368 -14.27 -16.94 -6.00
C ALA A 368 -14.54 -16.39 -7.42
N PRO A 369 -15.05 -17.16 -8.41
CA PRO A 369 -15.36 -16.63 -9.73
C PRO A 369 -16.40 -15.52 -9.72
N ALA A 370 -17.50 -15.68 -8.97
CA ALA A 370 -18.53 -14.65 -8.86
C ALA A 370 -18.01 -13.40 -8.13
N LEU A 371 -17.21 -13.60 -7.07
CA LEU A 371 -16.60 -12.52 -6.31
C LEU A 371 -15.63 -11.69 -7.18
N LEU A 372 -14.74 -12.35 -7.93
CA LEU A 372 -13.84 -11.71 -8.89
C LEU A 372 -14.62 -10.91 -9.95
N ALA A 373 -15.68 -11.50 -10.52
CA ALA A 373 -16.53 -10.83 -11.51
C ALA A 373 -17.24 -9.59 -10.91
N ARG A 374 -17.65 -9.67 -9.64
CA ARG A 374 -18.21 -8.54 -8.90
C ARG A 374 -17.18 -7.44 -8.69
N MET A 375 -16.00 -7.76 -8.16
CA MET A 375 -14.92 -6.81 -7.93
C MET A 375 -14.52 -6.06 -9.21
N ALA A 376 -14.43 -6.78 -10.33
CA ALA A 376 -14.12 -6.19 -11.64
C ALA A 376 -15.21 -5.24 -12.16
N ARG A 377 -16.49 -5.60 -11.98
CA ARG A 377 -17.65 -4.78 -12.36
C ARG A 377 -17.77 -3.52 -11.49
N GLU A 378 -17.64 -3.69 -10.18
CA GLU A 378 -17.85 -2.63 -9.17
C GLU A 378 -16.58 -1.82 -8.90
N LYS A 379 -15.47 -2.19 -9.55
CA LYS A 379 -14.16 -1.55 -9.44
C LYS A 379 -13.64 -1.51 -8.00
N ILE A 380 -13.80 -2.63 -7.29
CA ILE A 380 -13.25 -2.84 -5.96
C ILE A 380 -11.79 -3.24 -6.13
N ALA A 381 -10.88 -2.36 -5.71
CA ALA A 381 -9.45 -2.56 -5.94
C ALA A 381 -8.81 -3.47 -4.88
N VAL A 382 -7.72 -4.14 -5.22
CA VAL A 382 -6.89 -4.89 -4.28
C VAL A 382 -5.54 -4.20 -4.11
N GLU A 383 -5.15 -3.98 -2.86
CA GLU A 383 -3.86 -3.44 -2.46
C GLU A 383 -2.87 -4.60 -2.30
N ILE A 384 -1.87 -4.67 -3.20
CA ILE A 384 -0.98 -5.81 -3.38
C ILE A 384 0.34 -5.54 -2.66
N ASN A 385 0.58 -6.27 -1.58
CA ASN A 385 1.70 -6.10 -0.66
C ASN A 385 2.72 -7.25 -0.81
N LEU A 386 3.50 -7.26 -1.91
CA LEU A 386 4.32 -8.42 -2.29
C LEU A 386 5.34 -8.80 -1.21
N THR A 387 6.08 -7.82 -0.67
CA THR A 387 7.08 -8.06 0.42
C THR A 387 6.46 -8.51 1.70
N SER A 388 5.38 -7.86 2.12
CA SER A 388 4.62 -8.34 3.27
C SER A 388 4.16 -9.78 3.06
N ASN A 389 3.42 -10.09 2.00
CA ASN A 389 2.88 -11.44 1.77
C ASN A 389 3.95 -12.54 1.72
N ALA A 390 5.14 -12.25 1.18
CA ALA A 390 6.24 -13.18 1.19
C ALA A 390 6.78 -13.46 2.61
N VAL A 391 6.86 -12.42 3.44
CA VAL A 391 7.35 -12.50 4.82
C VAL A 391 6.31 -13.13 5.75
N ILE A 392 5.08 -12.62 5.77
CA ILE A 392 4.08 -12.99 6.77
C ILE A 392 3.24 -14.21 6.38
N LEU A 393 3.15 -14.54 5.10
CA LEU A 393 2.33 -15.67 4.61
C LEU A 393 3.15 -16.71 3.83
N GLY A 394 4.41 -16.43 3.51
CA GLY A 394 5.23 -17.28 2.64
C GLY A 394 4.78 -17.27 1.17
N VAL A 395 3.87 -16.38 0.77
CA VAL A 395 3.30 -16.33 -0.58
C VAL A 395 4.10 -15.37 -1.45
N LYS A 396 4.74 -15.91 -2.49
CA LYS A 396 5.58 -15.15 -3.43
C LYS A 396 5.62 -15.77 -4.83
N GLY A 397 6.17 -15.05 -5.80
CA GLY A 397 6.25 -15.54 -7.17
C GLY A 397 4.88 -15.97 -7.71
N ARG A 398 4.84 -17.11 -8.39
CA ARG A 398 3.63 -17.64 -9.03
C ARG A 398 2.48 -18.01 -8.08
N ASP A 399 2.77 -18.18 -6.79
CA ASP A 399 1.76 -18.57 -5.80
C ASP A 399 0.93 -17.36 -5.34
N HIS A 400 1.36 -16.14 -5.67
CA HIS A 400 0.62 -14.90 -5.39
C HIS A 400 -0.59 -14.73 -6.34
N PRO A 401 -1.80 -14.36 -5.85
CA PRO A 401 -3.01 -14.27 -6.68
C PRO A 401 -3.08 -13.03 -7.59
N LEU A 402 -1.97 -12.30 -7.78
CA LEU A 402 -1.98 -11.05 -8.55
C LEU A 402 -2.39 -11.32 -10.00
N ALA A 403 -1.85 -12.38 -10.60
CA ALA A 403 -2.21 -12.79 -11.96
C ALA A 403 -3.70 -13.14 -12.09
N LEU A 404 -4.29 -13.77 -11.05
CA LEU A 404 -5.70 -14.11 -11.02
C LEU A 404 -6.59 -12.86 -11.02
N TYR A 405 -6.30 -11.89 -10.15
CA TYR A 405 -7.04 -10.61 -10.13
C TYR A 405 -6.96 -9.87 -11.47
N ARG A 406 -5.75 -9.77 -12.04
CA ARG A 406 -5.54 -9.10 -13.34
C ARG A 406 -6.27 -9.80 -14.47
N ALA A 407 -6.24 -11.14 -14.52
CA ALA A 407 -6.95 -11.91 -15.54
C ALA A 407 -8.47 -11.72 -15.44
N ALA A 408 -9.02 -11.54 -14.23
CA ALA A 408 -10.42 -11.24 -14.01
C ALA A 408 -10.80 -9.77 -14.26
N GLY A 409 -9.84 -8.88 -14.56
CA GLY A 409 -10.09 -7.45 -14.75
C GLY A 409 -10.37 -6.68 -13.46
N VAL A 410 -10.00 -7.25 -12.30
CA VAL A 410 -10.07 -6.59 -11.00
C VAL A 410 -8.97 -5.52 -10.93
N PRO A 411 -9.27 -4.28 -10.51
CA PRO A 411 -8.24 -3.27 -10.32
C PRO A 411 -7.28 -3.66 -9.21
N VAL A 412 -5.99 -3.42 -9.44
CA VAL A 412 -4.92 -3.76 -8.49
C VAL A 412 -3.94 -2.60 -8.39
N VAL A 413 -3.43 -2.37 -7.19
CA VAL A 413 -2.42 -1.34 -6.90
C VAL A 413 -1.28 -1.99 -6.12
N LEU A 414 -0.04 -1.53 -6.32
CA LEU A 414 1.10 -1.96 -5.51
C LEU A 414 1.22 -1.06 -4.28
N SER A 415 1.55 -1.65 -3.14
CA SER A 415 1.68 -0.95 -1.87
C SER A 415 2.74 -1.60 -0.99
N THR A 416 3.24 -0.85 0.00
CA THR A 416 4.42 -1.26 0.77
C THR A 416 4.12 -1.93 2.10
N ASP A 417 2.92 -1.73 2.64
CA ASP A 417 2.48 -2.22 3.94
C ASP A 417 3.32 -1.66 5.09
N ASP A 418 4.35 -2.37 5.51
CA ASP A 418 5.27 -2.00 6.58
C ASP A 418 6.71 -2.00 6.06
N GLN A 419 7.04 -1.04 5.19
CA GLN A 419 8.35 -1.02 4.48
C GLN A 419 9.57 -1.00 5.40
N GLY A 420 9.52 -0.29 6.53
CA GLY A 420 10.61 -0.20 7.49
C GLY A 420 10.85 -1.51 8.22
N VAL A 421 9.77 -2.15 8.71
CA VAL A 421 9.81 -3.49 9.32
C VAL A 421 10.25 -4.52 8.29
N SER A 422 9.74 -4.43 7.06
CA SER A 422 10.05 -5.37 5.98
C SER A 422 11.41 -5.14 5.33
N ARG A 423 12.14 -4.08 5.71
CA ARG A 423 13.42 -3.68 5.07
C ARG A 423 13.29 -3.45 3.56
N SER A 424 12.15 -2.93 3.13
CA SER A 424 11.76 -2.72 1.73
C SER A 424 11.56 -1.23 1.43
N ASP A 425 11.26 -0.93 0.17
CA ASP A 425 10.84 0.38 -0.33
C ASP A 425 9.84 0.18 -1.48
N MET A 426 9.11 1.23 -1.90
CA MET A 426 8.15 1.10 -3.01
C MET A 426 8.85 0.72 -4.32
N THR A 427 10.11 1.13 -4.50
CA THR A 427 10.94 0.67 -5.62
C THR A 427 11.13 -0.85 -5.63
N ASN A 428 11.26 -1.49 -4.46
CA ASN A 428 11.37 -2.93 -4.31
C ASN A 428 10.04 -3.63 -4.62
N GLU A 429 8.90 -3.07 -4.25
CA GLU A 429 7.59 -3.64 -4.63
C GLU A 429 7.43 -3.66 -6.16
N TYR A 430 7.83 -2.59 -6.85
CA TYR A 430 7.86 -2.54 -8.33
C TYR A 430 8.89 -3.52 -8.91
N PHE A 431 10.04 -3.69 -8.26
CA PHE A 431 11.07 -4.64 -8.66
C PHE A 431 10.56 -6.08 -8.59
N ARG A 432 9.92 -6.45 -7.48
CA ARG A 432 9.31 -7.77 -7.30
C ARG A 432 8.15 -7.98 -8.27
N ALA A 433 7.34 -6.96 -8.52
CA ALA A 433 6.29 -7.04 -9.54
C ALA A 433 6.87 -7.32 -10.95
N ALA A 434 8.01 -6.74 -11.29
CA ALA A 434 8.69 -7.03 -12.56
C ALA A 434 9.30 -8.44 -12.61
N ILE A 435 10.08 -8.81 -11.59
CA ILE A 435 10.88 -10.04 -11.59
C ILE A 435 10.05 -11.29 -11.26
N GLU A 436 9.14 -11.18 -10.30
CA GLU A 436 8.38 -12.32 -9.78
C GLU A 436 7.02 -12.49 -10.45
N GLN A 437 6.41 -11.37 -10.85
CA GLN A 437 5.06 -11.36 -11.44
C GLN A 437 5.09 -11.10 -12.96
N GLY A 438 6.27 -10.84 -13.53
CA GLY A 438 6.47 -10.63 -14.96
C GLY A 438 5.86 -9.33 -15.51
N LEU A 439 5.55 -8.35 -14.65
CA LEU A 439 4.96 -7.09 -15.06
C LEU A 439 5.94 -6.25 -15.90
N ARG A 440 5.41 -5.60 -16.93
CA ARG A 440 6.19 -4.75 -17.84
C ARG A 440 5.93 -3.26 -17.57
N TYR A 441 6.73 -2.40 -18.19
CA TYR A 441 6.65 -0.96 -17.98
C TYR A 441 5.23 -0.39 -18.08
N ALA A 442 4.46 -0.82 -19.09
CA ALA A 442 3.08 -0.38 -19.27
C ALA A 442 2.15 -0.84 -18.12
N ASP A 443 2.36 -2.04 -17.57
CA ASP A 443 1.61 -2.53 -16.41
C ASP A 443 1.91 -1.71 -15.16
N LEU A 444 3.20 -1.46 -14.90
CA LEU A 444 3.67 -0.67 -13.75
C LEU A 444 3.18 0.78 -13.85
N LYS A 445 3.23 1.39 -15.04
CA LYS A 445 2.70 2.73 -15.30
C LYS A 445 1.19 2.79 -15.09
N LYS A 446 0.46 1.73 -15.48
CA LYS A 446 -0.98 1.61 -15.20
C LYS A 446 -1.24 1.49 -13.70
N MET A 447 -0.50 0.66 -12.97
CA MET A 447 -0.66 0.51 -11.52
C MET A 447 -0.40 1.81 -10.76
N ALA A 448 0.58 2.61 -11.19
CA ALA A 448 0.80 3.96 -10.65
C ALA A 448 -0.37 4.92 -10.91
N ARG A 449 -1.06 4.82 -12.06
CA ARG A 449 -2.29 5.59 -12.32
C ARG A 449 -3.45 5.08 -11.47
N ASP A 450 -3.60 3.76 -11.39
CA ASP A 450 -4.64 3.10 -10.60
C ASP A 450 -4.51 3.45 -9.12
N SER A 451 -3.30 3.58 -8.57
CA SER A 451 -3.11 3.99 -7.17
C SER A 451 -3.60 5.40 -6.87
N LEU A 452 -3.72 6.29 -7.87
CA LEU A 452 -4.40 7.57 -7.69
C LEU A 452 -5.90 7.50 -8.01
N GLU A 453 -6.30 6.69 -8.98
CA GLU A 453 -7.71 6.50 -9.34
C GLU A 453 -8.52 5.91 -8.18
N TYR A 454 -8.00 4.84 -7.57
CA TYR A 454 -8.64 4.12 -6.47
C TYR A 454 -8.27 4.68 -5.08
N SER A 455 -7.46 5.74 -5.02
CA SER A 455 -7.25 6.50 -3.79
C SER A 455 -8.56 7.11 -3.27
N PHE A 456 -8.57 7.47 -1.99
CA PHE A 456 -9.63 8.25 -1.39
C PHE A 456 -9.36 9.77 -1.41
N LEU A 457 -8.47 10.24 -2.29
CA LEU A 457 -8.35 11.68 -2.59
C LEU A 457 -9.70 12.28 -2.97
N PRO A 458 -10.02 13.49 -2.47
CA PRO A 458 -11.28 14.14 -2.80
C PRO A 458 -11.30 14.68 -4.23
N GLY A 459 -12.51 14.87 -4.75
CA GLY A 459 -12.76 15.40 -6.09
C GLY A 459 -12.84 14.35 -7.18
N ALA A 460 -13.19 14.80 -8.38
CA ALA A 460 -13.33 13.97 -9.56
C ALA A 460 -11.96 13.56 -10.14
N SER A 461 -11.96 12.46 -10.90
CA SER A 461 -10.79 11.96 -11.62
C SER A 461 -10.42 12.84 -12.82
N LEU A 462 -9.16 12.81 -13.23
CA LEU A 462 -8.68 13.29 -14.51
C LEU A 462 -9.12 12.38 -15.67
N TRP A 463 -9.46 11.12 -15.38
CA TRP A 463 -9.70 10.09 -16.39
C TRP A 463 -11.18 9.84 -16.65
N THR A 464 -11.51 9.56 -17.92
CA THR A 464 -12.80 9.05 -18.37
C THR A 464 -12.55 7.95 -19.40
N GLY A 465 -12.82 6.69 -19.02
CA GLY A 465 -12.38 5.54 -19.80
C GLY A 465 -10.85 5.54 -19.98
N ASN A 466 -10.39 5.46 -21.23
CA ASN A 466 -8.96 5.46 -21.56
C ASN A 466 -8.36 6.86 -21.83
N GLY A 467 -9.17 7.93 -21.72
CA GLY A 467 -8.76 9.29 -22.03
C GLY A 467 -8.88 10.23 -20.82
N ARG A 468 -8.33 11.43 -20.95
CA ARG A 468 -8.58 12.51 -19.98
C ARG A 468 -9.98 13.07 -20.17
N VAL A 469 -10.56 13.62 -19.11
CA VAL A 469 -11.81 14.39 -19.20
C VAL A 469 -11.68 15.50 -20.25
N PRO A 470 -12.72 15.76 -21.07
CA PRO A 470 -12.60 16.67 -22.22
C PRO A 470 -12.06 18.07 -21.87
N VAL A 471 -12.45 18.60 -20.71
CA VAL A 471 -11.98 19.91 -20.21
C VAL A 471 -10.46 19.97 -20.00
N CYS A 472 -9.83 18.82 -19.77
CA CYS A 472 -8.39 18.64 -19.59
C CYS A 472 -7.75 17.79 -20.71
N ALA A 473 -8.31 17.82 -21.93
CA ALA A 473 -7.62 17.27 -23.10
C ALA A 473 -6.27 17.97 -23.33
N THR A 474 -6.20 19.28 -23.08
CA THR A 474 -4.99 20.11 -23.08
C THR A 474 -5.00 21.10 -21.92
N MET A 475 -3.85 21.73 -21.62
CA MET A 475 -3.73 22.70 -20.53
C MET A 475 -4.35 24.06 -20.91
N THR A 476 -5.64 24.22 -20.64
CA THR A 476 -6.40 25.46 -20.80
C THR A 476 -6.70 26.11 -19.44
N GLU A 477 -7.23 27.34 -19.43
CA GLU A 477 -7.73 27.96 -18.20
C GLU A 477 -8.86 27.15 -17.54
N ALA A 478 -9.75 26.58 -18.36
CA ALA A 478 -10.80 25.68 -17.88
C ALA A 478 -10.23 24.42 -17.23
N CYS A 479 -9.17 23.83 -17.80
CA CYS A 479 -8.48 22.72 -17.16
C CYS A 479 -7.84 23.14 -15.83
N ARG A 480 -7.15 24.29 -15.76
CA ARG A 480 -6.59 24.79 -14.49
C ARG A 480 -7.67 24.97 -13.42
N ALA A 481 -8.83 25.51 -13.79
CA ALA A 481 -9.97 25.64 -12.87
C ALA A 481 -10.54 24.27 -12.43
N TYR A 482 -10.57 23.28 -13.33
CA TYR A 482 -10.96 21.91 -13.01
C TYR A 482 -9.99 21.27 -12.01
N LEU A 483 -8.68 21.33 -12.28
CA LEU A 483 -7.65 20.79 -11.41
C LEU A 483 -7.64 21.49 -10.04
N GLY A 484 -7.84 22.81 -9.99
CA GLY A 484 -7.92 23.56 -8.72
C GLY A 484 -9.11 23.20 -7.82
N LYS A 485 -10.15 22.56 -8.36
CA LYS A 485 -11.33 22.09 -7.61
C LYS A 485 -11.29 20.59 -7.29
N ASN A 486 -10.42 19.83 -7.96
CA ASN A 486 -10.38 18.37 -7.89
C ASN A 486 -8.96 17.92 -7.58
N GLU A 487 -8.69 17.72 -6.28
CA GLU A 487 -7.36 17.34 -5.80
C GLU A 487 -6.87 16.03 -6.45
N LYS A 488 -7.75 15.03 -6.55
CA LYS A 488 -7.46 13.77 -7.28
C LYS A 488 -6.97 14.04 -8.71
N ALA A 489 -7.73 14.82 -9.50
CA ALA A 489 -7.34 15.15 -10.87
C ALA A 489 -6.02 15.94 -10.94
N ALA A 490 -5.77 16.85 -9.98
CA ALA A 490 -4.53 17.63 -9.93
C ALA A 490 -3.29 16.75 -9.72
N ILE A 491 -3.36 15.80 -8.78
CA ILE A 491 -2.26 14.86 -8.51
C ILE A 491 -2.09 13.89 -9.69
N GLN A 492 -3.18 13.40 -10.29
CA GLN A 492 -3.12 12.58 -11.51
C GLN A 492 -2.48 13.33 -12.68
N TRP A 493 -2.77 14.63 -12.83
CA TRP A 493 -2.14 15.46 -13.86
C TRP A 493 -0.63 15.58 -13.64
N ARG A 494 -0.21 15.83 -12.40
CA ARG A 494 1.21 15.88 -12.02
C ARG A 494 1.92 14.57 -12.32
N LEU A 495 1.31 13.43 -11.99
CA LEU A 495 1.88 12.11 -12.30
C LEU A 495 2.18 11.94 -13.80
N GLU A 496 1.30 12.41 -14.69
CA GLU A 496 1.55 12.36 -16.14
C GLU A 496 2.71 13.27 -16.58
N GLN A 497 2.91 14.40 -15.91
CA GLN A 497 4.07 15.27 -16.14
C GLN A 497 5.35 14.59 -15.66
N ASP A 498 5.31 13.95 -14.50
CA ASP A 498 6.44 13.21 -13.94
C ASP A 498 6.82 12.03 -14.84
N PHE A 499 5.84 11.30 -15.40
CA PHE A 499 6.13 10.26 -16.40
C PHE A 499 6.79 10.82 -17.65
N THR A 500 6.28 11.92 -18.19
CA THR A 500 6.87 12.56 -19.37
C THR A 500 8.32 12.99 -19.11
N ALA A 501 8.60 13.52 -17.91
CA ALA A 501 9.96 13.89 -17.51
C ALA A 501 10.86 12.65 -17.36
N PHE A 502 10.40 11.63 -16.66
CA PHE A 502 11.12 10.37 -16.48
C PHE A 502 11.47 9.71 -17.81
N GLU A 503 10.51 9.54 -18.71
CA GLU A 503 10.72 8.91 -20.02
C GLU A 503 11.76 9.66 -20.86
N ARG A 504 11.74 11.00 -20.83
CA ARG A 504 12.75 11.80 -21.53
C ARG A 504 14.14 11.66 -20.93
N GLU A 505 14.26 11.62 -19.60
CA GLU A 505 15.55 11.55 -18.93
C GLU A 505 16.14 10.13 -18.97
N ILE A 506 15.35 9.09 -18.75
CA ILE A 506 15.83 7.70 -18.73
C ILE A 506 16.34 7.27 -20.10
N LEU A 507 15.77 7.80 -21.19
CA LEU A 507 16.24 7.52 -22.56
C LEU A 507 17.59 8.17 -22.90
N LYS A 508 18.07 9.11 -22.07
CA LYS A 508 19.44 9.65 -22.17
C LYS A 508 20.46 8.82 -21.39
N SER A 509 19.98 7.91 -20.53
CA SER A 509 20.85 7.04 -19.73
C SER A 509 21.55 5.98 -20.60
N LYS A 510 22.68 5.47 -20.12
CA LYS A 510 23.44 4.39 -20.79
C LYS A 510 23.11 3.00 -20.21
N LEU A 511 21.85 2.78 -19.80
CA LEU A 511 21.38 1.52 -19.23
C LEU A 511 21.29 0.38 -20.26
#